data_AF-A0A8C4WQD1-F1
#
_entry.id   AF-A0A8C4WQD1-F1
#
_cell.length_a   1.000
_cell.length_b   1.000
_cell.length_c   1.000
_cell.angle_alpha   90.00
_cell.angle_beta   90.00
_cell.angle_gamma   90.00
#
_symmetry.space_group_name_H-M   'P 1'
#
loop_
_entity.id
_entity.type
_entity.pdbx_description
1 polymer ?
#
loop_
_entity_poly.entity_id
_entity_poly.type
_entity_poly.pdbx_seq_one_letter_code
_entity_poly.pdbx_strand_id
1 'polypeptide(L)' 'MAWAPLLLTLLTYCSGSLAQFVLTQPPSVSASPGQTVTISCARSSGSISGYYVSWYQQKPGSAPKLII' A
#
# COMPACT_ATOMS: atom_id res chain seq x y z
N MET A 1 13.23 -39.91 13.90
CA MET A 1 12.22 -39.00 13.30
C MET A 1 12.92 -37.71 12.86
N ALA A 2 13.57 -37.73 11.69
CA ALA A 2 14.30 -36.59 11.14
C ALA A 2 13.43 -35.64 10.29
N TRP A 3 12.16 -36.01 10.08
CA TRP A 3 11.21 -35.22 9.29
C TRP A 3 10.70 -33.97 10.03
N ALA A 4 10.58 -34.00 11.36
CA ALA A 4 10.15 -32.86 12.16
C ALA A 4 11.04 -31.61 12.02
N PRO A 5 12.38 -31.70 12.10
CA PRO A 5 13.24 -30.53 11.88
C PRO A 5 13.25 -30.05 10.41
N LEU A 6 13.07 -30.94 9.43
CA LEU A 6 12.90 -30.57 8.03
C LEU A 6 11.57 -29.82 7.79
N LEU A 7 10.50 -30.25 8.46
CA LEU A 7 9.21 -29.57 8.40
C LEU A 7 9.28 -28.18 9.05
N LEU A 8 9.95 -28.07 10.20
CA LEU A 8 10.15 -26.78 10.89
C LEU A 8 10.97 -25.80 10.05
N THR A 9 12.06 -26.25 9.43
CA THR A 9 12.91 -25.40 8.58
C THR A 9 12.16 -24.93 7.33
N LEU A 10 11.35 -25.80 6.72
CA LEU A 10 10.49 -25.44 5.59
C LEU A 10 9.42 -24.41 5.98
N LEU A 11 8.80 -24.55 7.16
CA LEU A 11 7.82 -23.59 7.69
C LEU A 11 8.44 -22.20 7.95
N THR A 12 9.69 -22.14 8.43
CA THR A 12 10.39 -20.87 8.65
C THR A 12 10.84 -20.18 7.35
N TYR A 13 11.02 -20.94 6.26
CA TYR A 13 11.44 -20.40 4.96
C TYR A 13 10.27 -19.75 4.18
N CYS A 14 9.03 -20.00 4.61
CA CYS A 14 7.81 -19.44 4.03
C CYS A 14 7.29 -18.20 4.77
N SER A 15 7.99 -17.68 5.77
CA SER A 15 7.62 -16.40 6.41
C SER A 15 7.84 -15.25 5.42
N GLY A 16 6.79 -14.97 4.66
CA GLY A 16 6.76 -14.07 3.52
C GLY A 16 7.19 -12.63 3.81
N SER A 17 7.33 -11.87 2.73
CA SER A 17 7.66 -10.44 2.78
C SER A 17 6.65 -9.69 3.63
N LEU A 18 7.06 -9.34 4.85
CA LEU A 18 6.39 -8.32 5.64
C LEU A 18 6.66 -6.99 4.95
N ALA A 19 5.69 -6.45 4.21
CA ALA A 19 5.76 -5.07 3.75
C ALA A 19 6.08 -4.19 4.98
N GLN A 20 7.23 -3.53 4.95
CA GLN A 20 7.75 -2.79 6.11
C GLN A 20 6.80 -1.67 6.57
N PHE A 21 5.93 -1.22 5.66
CA PHE A 21 4.88 -0.23 5.88
C PHE A 21 3.81 -0.36 4.78
N VAL A 22 2.63 0.19 5.04
CA VAL A 22 1.53 0.30 4.07
C VAL A 22 1.10 1.77 3.95
N LEU A 23 0.71 2.20 2.75
CA LEU A 23 0.01 3.46 2.54
C LEU A 23 -1.51 3.19 2.55
N THR A 24 -2.23 3.85 3.46
CA THR A 24 -3.67 3.73 3.60
C THR A 24 -4.37 4.98 3.10
N GLN A 25 -5.48 4.78 2.40
CA GLN A 25 -6.36 5.82 1.87
C GLN A 25 -7.81 5.45 2.18
N PRO A 26 -8.75 6.43 2.20
CA PRO A 26 -10.17 6.11 2.25
C PRO A 26 -10.56 5.19 1.08
N PRO A 27 -11.46 4.21 1.29
CA PRO A 27 -11.89 3.30 0.23
C PRO A 27 -12.61 4.01 -0.92
N SER A 28 -13.28 5.13 -0.60
CA SER A 28 -13.95 6.00 -1.58
C SER A 28 -14.15 7.39 -0.99
N VAL A 29 -14.12 8.41 -1.85
CA VAL A 29 -14.58 9.77 -1.53
C VAL A 29 -15.49 10.26 -2.66
N SER A 30 -16.48 11.09 -2.31
CA SER A 30 -17.41 11.68 -3.27
C SER A 30 -17.80 13.07 -2.82
N ALA A 31 -18.00 13.98 -3.77
CA ALA A 31 -18.54 15.31 -3.50
C ALA A 31 -19.43 15.78 -4.67
N SER A 32 -20.27 16.77 -4.39
CA SER A 32 -21.10 17.42 -5.41
C SER A 32 -20.24 18.17 -6.44
N PRO A 33 -20.73 18.34 -7.69
CA PRO A 33 -20.04 19.14 -8.69
C PRO A 33 -19.71 20.55 -8.17
N GLY A 34 -18.48 21.01 -8.45
CA GLY A 34 -17.99 22.32 -7.99
C GLY A 34 -17.43 22.33 -6.56
N GLN A 35 -17.53 21.23 -5.82
CA GLN A 35 -16.89 21.07 -4.51
C GLN A 35 -15.48 20.49 -4.64
N THR A 36 -14.62 20.82 -3.68
CA THR A 36 -13.26 20.25 -3.57
C THR A 36 -13.30 18.97 -2.74
N VAL A 37 -12.60 17.94 -3.20
CA VAL A 37 -12.36 16.71 -2.44
C VAL A 37 -10.93 16.66 -1.93
N THR A 38 -10.76 16.15 -0.71
CA THR A 38 -9.44 15.86 -0.13
C THR A 38 -9.28 14.35 0.01
N ILE A 39 -8.27 13.78 -0.65
CA ILE A 39 -7.91 12.37 -0.50
C ILE A 39 -6.70 12.32 0.44
N SER A 40 -6.87 11.70 1.60
CA SER A 40 -5.79 11.52 2.56
C SER A 40 -5.00 10.24 2.27
N CYS A 41 -3.69 10.29 2.48
CA CYS A 41 -2.80 9.14 2.46
C CYS A 41 -1.99 9.12 3.76
N ALA A 42 -2.05 8.01 4.49
CA ALA A 42 -1.30 7.81 5.71
C ALA A 42 -0.35 6.62 5.57
N ARG A 43 0.84 6.73 6.17
CA ARG A 43 1.76 5.61 6.29
C ARG A 43 1.52 4.90 7.61
N SER A 44 1.47 3.58 7.60
CA SER A 44 1.19 2.78 8.82
C SER A 44 2.23 2.94 9.93
N SER A 45 3.48 3.30 9.58
CA SER A 45 4.58 3.45 10.53
C SER A 45 5.69 4.35 9.97
N GLY A 46 6.38 5.06 10.87
CA GLY A 46 7.45 5.99 10.51
C GLY A 46 6.96 7.28 9.85
N SER A 47 7.88 8.22 9.62
CA SER A 47 7.58 9.48 8.97
C SER A 47 7.53 9.32 7.45
N ILE A 48 6.55 9.95 6.79
CA ILE A 48 6.55 10.12 5.33
C ILE A 48 7.51 11.24 4.90
N SER A 49 7.91 12.11 5.83
CA SER A 49 8.86 13.19 5.57
C SER A 49 10.21 12.61 5.13
N GLY A 50 10.74 13.14 4.02
CA GLY A 50 12.00 12.69 3.43
C GLY A 50 11.85 11.70 2.27
N TYR A 51 10.64 11.25 1.96
CA TYR A 51 10.36 10.42 0.78
C TYR A 51 9.68 11.24 -0.31
N TYR A 52 9.98 10.90 -1.58
CA TYR A 52 9.17 11.38 -2.70
C TYR A 52 7.79 10.73 -2.65
N VAL A 53 6.76 11.57 -2.66
CA VAL A 53 5.36 11.15 -2.68
C VAL A 53 4.78 11.56 -4.01
N SER A 54 4.18 10.61 -4.71
CA SER A 54 3.57 10.84 -6.02
C SER A 54 2.11 10.37 -6.00
N TRP A 55 1.25 11.10 -6.69
CA TRP A 55 -0.15 10.77 -6.85
C TRP A 55 -0.44 10.37 -8.29
N TYR A 56 -1.17 9.27 -8.45
CA TYR A 56 -1.58 8.76 -9.76
C TYR A 56 -3.09 8.71 -9.86
N GLN A 57 -3.62 9.22 -10.97
CA GLN A 57 -5.02 9.07 -11.33
C GLN A 57 -5.16 7.94 -12.35
N GLN A 58 -6.00 6.97 -12.05
CA GLN A 58 -6.42 5.94 -12.99
C GLN A 58 -7.91 6.08 -13.31
N LYS A 59 -8.23 6.21 -14.59
CA LYS A 59 -9.60 6.14 -15.09
C LYS A 59 -9.88 4.72 -15.61
N PRO A 60 -11.13 4.23 -15.57
CA PRO A 60 -11.47 2.93 -16.12
C PRO A 60 -10.95 2.76 -17.56
N GLY A 61 -10.27 1.65 -17.84
CA GLY A 61 -9.71 1.34 -19.17
C GLY A 61 -8.46 2.14 -19.57
N SER A 62 -7.91 2.98 -18.70
CA SER A 62 -6.70 3.79 -18.98
C SER A 62 -5.52 3.40 -18.10
N ALA A 63 -4.31 3.68 -18.60
CA ALA A 63 -3.10 3.61 -17.79
C ALA A 63 -3.10 4.67 -16.67
N PRO A 64 -2.45 4.42 -15.52
CA PRO A 64 -2.26 5.43 -14.49
C PRO A 64 -1.50 6.66 -15.02
N LYS A 65 -1.96 7.86 -14.64
CA LYS A 65 -1.32 9.14 -14.97
C LYS A 65 -0.84 9.84 -13.71
N LEU A 66 0.43 10.26 -13.68
CA LEU A 66 0.98 11.10 -12.62
C LEU A 66 0.27 12.45 -12.59
N ILE A 67 -0.16 12.89 -11.41
CA ILE A 67 -0.82 14.19 -11.19
C ILE A 67 -0.07 15.10 -10.22
N ILE A 68 0.70 14.53 -9.28
CA ILE A 68 1.56 15.23 -8.31
C ILE A 68 2.82 14.38 -8.13
#